data_AF-A0A1C6Z004-F1
#
_entry.id   AF-A0A1C6Z004-F1
#
_cell.length_a   1.000
_cell.length_b   1.000
_cell.length_c   1.000
_cell.angle_alpha   90.00
_cell.angle_beta   90.00
_cell.angle_gamma   90.00
#
_symmetry.space_group_name_H-M   'P 1'
#
loop_
_entity.id
_entity.type
_entity.pdbx_description
1 polymer ?
#
loop_
_entity_poly.entity_id
_entity_poly.type
_entity_poly.pdbx_seq_one_letter_code
_entity_poly.pdbx_strand_id
1 'polypeptide(L)' 'MKNKHVKSAVNEFGCLISASEFSDPTLWKFYCFHCSCPMELVVIHGETAYFIHDPMQLTEIAFSACPTLVC' A
#
# COMPACT_ATOMS: atom_id res chain seq x y z
N MET A 1 16.89 -0.15 -0.13
CA MET A 1 15.51 -0.38 -0.58
C MET A 1 14.57 0.54 0.19
N LYS A 2 14.00 1.51 -0.53
CA LYS A 2 13.03 2.47 -0.02
C LYS A 2 11.64 2.10 -0.55
N ASN A 3 10.71 1.89 0.37
CA ASN A 3 9.28 1.71 0.09
C ASN A 3 8.64 3.09 0.02
N LYS A 4 8.04 3.45 -1.12
CA LYS A 4 7.39 4.76 -1.27
C LYS A 4 6.03 4.77 -0.59
N HIS A 5 5.68 5.91 0.01
CA HIS A 5 4.32 6.17 0.46
C HIS A 5 3.42 6.34 -0.77
N VAL A 6 2.35 5.55 -0.85
CA VAL A 6 1.42 5.56 -1.99
C VAL A 6 0.06 6.06 -1.50
N LYS A 7 -0.62 6.88 -2.30
CA LYS A 7 -1.92 7.46 -1.93
C LYS A 7 -3.11 6.55 -2.22
N SER A 8 -2.90 5.45 -2.93
CA SER A 8 -3.97 4.57 -3.38
C SER A 8 -3.53 3.12 -3.35
N ALA A 9 -4.47 2.23 -3.07
CA ALA A 9 -4.29 0.79 -3.08
C ALA A 9 -5.55 0.11 -3.62
N VAL A 10 -5.45 -1.18 -3.91
CA VAL A 10 -6.60 -2.02 -4.26
C VAL A 10 -7.06 -2.74 -2.99
N ASN A 11 -8.35 -2.66 -2.66
CA ASN A 11 -8.89 -3.41 -1.52
C ASN A 11 -9.14 -4.90 -1.87
N GLU A 12 -9.55 -5.69 -0.89
CA GLU A 12 -9.84 -7.12 -1.07
C GLU A 12 -10.98 -7.45 -2.07
N PHE A 13 -11.80 -6.45 -2.42
CA PHE A 13 -12.86 -6.57 -3.43
C PHE A 13 -12.40 -6.20 -4.84
N GLY A 14 -11.13 -5.83 -5.01
CA GLY A 14 -10.58 -5.39 -6.30
C GLY A 14 -10.87 -3.93 -6.66
N CYS A 15 -11.36 -3.13 -5.71
CA CYS A 15 -11.63 -1.71 -5.94
C CYS A 15 -10.39 -0.86 -5.62
N LEU A 16 -10.09 0.10 -6.51
CA LEU A 16 -9.09 1.12 -6.24
C LEU A 16 -9.66 2.14 -5.25
N ILE A 17 -8.94 2.38 -4.16
CA ILE A 17 -9.34 3.27 -3.06
C ILE A 17 -8.23 4.27 -2.75
N SER A 18 -8.62 5.44 -2.26
CA SER A 18 -7.69 6.47 -1.80
C SER A 18 -7.44 6.35 -0.30
N ALA A 19 -6.19 6.54 0.12
CA ALA A 19 -5.82 6.59 1.53
C ALA A 19 -6.52 7.75 2.27
N SER A 20 -6.87 8.82 1.56
CA SER A 20 -7.61 9.97 2.12
C SER A 20 -9.03 9.64 2.58
N GLU A 21 -9.57 8.48 2.19
CA GLU A 21 -10.89 8.02 2.63
C GLU A 21 -10.84 7.46 4.06
N PHE A 22 -9.65 7.27 4.63
CA PHE A 22 -9.45 6.67 5.93
C PHE A 22 -8.91 7.69 6.95
N SER A 23 -9.68 7.91 8.01
CA SER A 23 -9.26 8.68 9.19
C SER A 23 -8.70 7.82 10.32
N ASP A 24 -8.92 6.51 10.24
CA ASP A 24 -8.62 5.54 11.30
C ASP A 24 -8.07 4.24 10.70
N PRO A 25 -7.27 3.47 11.45
CA PRO A 25 -6.84 2.14 11.02
C PRO A 25 -8.04 1.24 10.71
N THR A 26 -7.90 0.37 9.72
CA THR A 26 -8.96 -0.58 9.33
C THR A 26 -8.43 -2.01 9.30
N LEU A 27 -9.35 -2.97 9.39
CA LEU A 27 -9.05 -4.40 9.20
C LEU A 27 -9.10 -4.83 7.73
N TRP A 28 -9.30 -3.90 6.79
CA TRP A 28 -9.34 -4.23 5.38
C TRP A 28 -7.95 -4.62 4.89
N LYS A 29 -7.92 -5.53 3.92
CA LYS A 29 -6.69 -5.90 3.22
C LYS A 29 -6.50 -4.99 2.03
N PHE A 30 -5.27 -4.51 1.89
CA PHE A 30 -4.87 -3.65 0.79
C PHE A 30 -3.76 -4.31 0.00
N TYR A 31 -3.75 -4.05 -1.31
CA TYR A 31 -2.83 -4.62 -2.26
C TYR A 31 -2.31 -3.54 -3.19
N CYS A 32 -1.05 -3.65 -3.57
CA CYS A 32 -0.48 -2.76 -4.56
C CYS A 32 -1.11 -3.03 -5.92
N PHE A 33 -1.52 -1.96 -6.61
CA PHE A 33 -2.05 -2.06 -7.96
C PHE A 33 -1.06 -2.69 -8.96
N HIS A 34 0.24 -2.47 -8.78
CA HIS A 34 1.27 -2.88 -9.75
C HIS A 34 1.77 -4.31 -9.57
N CYS A 35 1.95 -4.77 -8.32
CA CYS A 35 2.52 -6.09 -8.04
C CYS A 35 1.59 -7.01 -7.25
N SER A 36 0.39 -6.55 -6.88
CA SER A 36 -0.57 -7.28 -6.07
C SER A 36 -0.05 -7.74 -4.70
N CYS A 37 1.12 -7.25 -4.26
CA CYS A 37 1.63 -7.54 -2.92
C CYS A 37 0.81 -6.82 -1.84
N PRO A 38 0.71 -7.42 -0.64
CA PRO A 38 0.04 -6.80 0.49
C PRO A 38 0.62 -5.43 0.85
N MET A 39 -0.27 -4.52 1.23
CA MET A 39 0.05 -3.19 1.71
C MET A 39 -0.63 -2.93 3.06
N GLU A 40 0.00 -2.08 3.85
CA GLU A 40 -0.51 -1.56 5.11
C GLU A 40 -0.97 -0.12 4.91
N LEU A 41 -2.11 0.22 5.51
CA LEU A 41 -2.56 1.60 5.66
C LEU A 41 -1.89 2.21 6.89
N VAL A 42 -1.16 3.29 6.68
CA VAL A 42 -0.57 4.10 7.74
C VAL A 42 -1.39 5.37 7.90
N VAL A 43 -2.00 5.52 9.08
CA VAL A 43 -2.75 6.70 9.47
C VAL A 43 -1.94 7.47 10.52
N ILE A 44 -1.67 8.75 10.24
CA ILE A 44 -0.94 9.64 11.14
C ILE A 44 -1.86 10.82 11.47
N HIS A 45 -2.07 11.08 12.76
CA HIS A 45 -2.93 12.18 13.21
C HIS A 45 -2.44 13.53 12.67
N GLY A 46 -3.33 14.23 11.97
CA GLY A 46 -3.04 15.54 11.38
C GLY A 46 -2.32 15.49 10.03
N GLU A 47 -2.02 14.30 9.50
CA GLU A 47 -1.45 14.11 8.16
C GLU A 47 -2.37 13.27 7.27
N THR A 48 -2.13 13.33 5.96
CA THR A 48 -2.84 12.46 5.01
C THR A 48 -2.32 11.04 5.15
N ALA A 49 -3.24 10.09 5.37
CA ALA A 49 -2.89 8.67 5.40
C ALA A 49 -2.27 8.21 4.07
N TYR A 50 -1.50 7.13 4.13
CA TYR A 50 -0.84 6.55 2.96
C TYR A 50 -0.69 5.03 3.11
N PHE A 51 -0.43 4.36 1.99
CA PHE A 51 -0.14 2.94 1.95
C PHE A 51 1.35 2.68 1.77
N ILE A 52 1.85 1.63 2.41
CA ILE A 52 3.20 1.09 2.21
C ILE A 52 3.12 -0.42 2.01
N HIS A 53 4.04 -1.00 1.25
CA HIS A 53 4.10 -2.47 1.17
C HIS A 53 4.47 -3.08 2.52
N ASP A 54 3.87 -4.21 2.87
CA ASP A 54 4.34 -5.04 3.97
C ASP A 54 5.68 -5.69 3.55
N PRO A 55 6.82 -5.32 4.19
CA PRO A 55 8.13 -5.83 3.80
C PRO A 55 8.29 -7.33 4.04
N MET A 56 7.50 -7.94 4.93
CA MET A 56 7.55 -9.38 5.20
C MET A 56 6.87 -10.21 4.10
N GLN A 57 6.03 -9.57 3.27
CA GLN A 57 5.26 -10.22 2.22
C GLN A 57 5.62 -9.76 0.80
N LEU A 58 6.77 -9.11 0.65
CA LEU A 58 7.33 -8.78 -0.66
C LEU A 58 7.89 -10.03 -1.35
N THR A 59 7.62 -10.14 -2.64
CA THR A 59 8.15 -11.21 -3.50
C THR A 59 9.27 -10.68 -4.40
N GLU A 60 10.11 -11.57 -4.92
CA GLU A 60 11.13 -11.18 -5.91
C GLU A 60 10.54 -10.52 -7.16
N ILE A 61 9.35 -10.98 -7.58
CA ILE A 61 8.60 -10.40 -8.70
C ILE A 61 8.17 -8.98 -8.38
N ALA A 62 7.80 -8.68 -7.12
CA ALA A 62 7.42 -7.33 -6.73
C ALA A 62 8.58 -6.34 -6.92
N PHE A 63 9.82 -6.76 -6.68
CA PHE A 63 10.99 -5.90 -6.86
C PHE A 63 11.30 -5.57 -8.33
N SER A 64 10.92 -6.44 -9.26
CA SER A 64 11.09 -6.18 -10.70
C SER A 64 9.90 -5.46 -11.33
N ALA A 65 8.69 -5.69 -10.81
CA ALA A 65 7.45 -5.19 -11.39
C ALA A 65 6.93 -3.89 -10.75
N CYS A 66 7.27 -3.60 -9.48
CA CYS A 66 6.63 -2.53 -8.73
C CYS A 66 7.43 -1.21 -8.76
N PRO A 67 6.92 -0.15 -9.41
CA PRO A 67 7.63 1.13 -9.51
C PRO A 67 7.71 1.90 -8.18
N THR A 68 6.96 1.45 -7.16
CA THR A 68 6.93 2.05 -5.82
C THR A 68 7.90 1.40 -4.83
N LEU A 69 8.55 0.29 -5.22
CA LEU A 69 9.67 -0.31 -4.51
C LEU A 69 10.95 0.13 -5.22
N VAL A 70 11.76 0.98 -4.59
CA VAL A 70 13.00 1.48 -5.19
C VAL A 70 14.19 0.90 -4.44
N CYS A 71 15.19 0.37 -5.15
CA CYS A 71 16.42 -0.12 -4.55
C CYS A 71 17.21 1.00 -3.86
#